data_AF-A0A3B8US76-F1
#
_entry.id   AF-A0A3B8US76-F1
#
_cell.length_a   1.000
_cell.length_b   1.000
_cell.length_c   1.000
_cell.angle_alpha   90.00
_cell.angle_beta   90.00
_cell.angle_gamma   90.00
#
_symmetry.space_group_name_H-M   'P 1'
#
loop_
_entity.id
_entity.type
_entity.pdbx_description
1 polymer ?
#
loop_
_entity_poly.entity_id
_entity_poly.type
_entity_poly.pdbx_seq_one_letter_code
_entity_poly.pdbx_strand_id
1 'polypeptide(L)' 'MKKIGFVIPWYYKDIRGGAEQELRGLVQHLHAAGVEVEVITTCVKEFASDWTENYF' A
#
# COMPACT_ATOMS: atom_id res chain seq x y z
N MET A 1 -21.48 -4.58 0.96
CA MET A 1 -20.28 -5.18 1.58
C MET A 1 -19.60 -4.10 2.42
N LYS A 2 -18.92 -4.42 3.53
CA LYS A 2 -18.16 -3.40 4.27
C LYS A 2 -16.85 -3.09 3.53
N LYS A 3 -16.33 -1.87 3.70
CA LYS A 3 -15.01 -1.45 3.20
C LYS A 3 -13.90 -2.36 3.75
N ILE A 4 -12.93 -2.74 2.90
CA ILE A 4 -11.78 -3.54 3.30
C ILE A 4 -10.57 -2.62 3.49
N GLY A 5 -9.98 -2.66 4.70
CA GLY A 5 -8.76 -1.92 5.02
C GLY A 5 -7.53 -2.82 4.97
N PHE A 6 -6.48 -2.39 4.28
CA PHE A 6 -5.16 -3.01 4.27
C PHE A 6 -4.14 -2.09 4.94
N VAL A 7 -3.28 -2.66 5.78
CA VAL A 7 -2.17 -1.93 6.40
C VAL A 7 -0.87 -2.56 5.90
N ILE A 8 -0.02 -1.75 5.27
CA ILE A 8 1.26 -2.21 4.70
C ILE A 8 2.32 -1.13 4.91
N PRO A 9 3.58 -1.48 5.22
CA PRO A 9 4.61 -0.47 5.46
C PRO A 9 4.80 0.45 4.24
N TRP A 10 4.62 -0.06 3.03
CA TRP A 10 4.89 0.67 1.80
C TRP A 10 3.86 0.43 0.69
N TYR A 11 3.33 1.49 0.09
CA TYR A 11 2.40 1.41 -1.03
C TYR A 11 2.62 2.53 -2.05
N TYR A 12 3.49 2.29 -3.04
CA TYR A 12 3.77 3.20 -4.15
C TYR A 12 4.13 2.42 -5.42
N LYS A 13 4.17 3.07 -6.59
CA LYS A 13 4.32 2.42 -7.92
C LYS A 13 5.59 1.58 -8.07
N ASP A 14 6.72 2.01 -7.50
CA ASP A 14 8.04 1.43 -7.78
C ASP A 14 8.58 0.53 -6.65
N ILE A 15 7.71 0.11 -5.72
CA ILE A 15 8.11 -0.69 -4.56
C ILE A 15 8.22 -2.17 -4.93
N ARG A 16 9.37 -2.77 -4.60
CA ARG A 16 9.80 -4.10 -5.06
C ARG A 16 9.63 -5.23 -4.04
N GLY A 17 9.19 -4.95 -2.82
CA GLY A 17 8.94 -6.00 -1.83
C GLY A 17 7.81 -6.93 -2.29
N GLY A 18 7.91 -8.22 -1.98
CA GLY A 18 6.96 -9.23 -2.46
C GLY A 18 5.54 -8.98 -1.93
N ALA A 19 5.41 -8.66 -0.65
CA ALA A 19 4.12 -8.36 -0.03
C ALA A 19 3.47 -7.11 -0.65
N GLU A 20 4.27 -6.09 -0.96
CA GLU A 20 3.83 -4.83 -1.56
C GLU A 20 3.35 -5.02 -3.00
N GLN A 21 4.05 -5.86 -3.77
CA GLN A 21 3.63 -6.21 -5.12
C GLN A 21 2.33 -7.02 -5.14
N GLU A 22 2.23 -8.06 -4.30
CA GLU A 22 1.03 -8.89 -4.18
C GLU A 22 -0.18 -8.06 -3.74
N LEU A 23 -0.01 -7.20 -2.72
CA LEU A 23 -1.09 -6.34 -2.25
C LEU A 23 -1.53 -5.35 -3.35
N ARG A 24 -0.60 -4.78 -4.11
CA ARG A 24 -0.93 -3.86 -5.22
C ARG A 24 -1.84 -4.55 -6.24
N GLY A 25 -1.50 -5.76 -6.67
CA GLY A 25 -2.34 -6.55 -7.58
C GLY A 25 -3.70 -6.90 -6.98
N LEU A 26 -3.73 -7.35 -5.73
CA LEU A 26 -4.96 -7.69 -5.02
C LEU A 26 -5.92 -6.48 -4.91
N VAL A 27 -5.42 -5.33 -4.46
CA VAL A 27 -6.21 -4.10 -4.29
C VAL A 27 -6.75 -3.61 -5.63
N GLN A 28 -5.94 -3.69 -6.70
CA GLN A 28 -6.39 -3.33 -8.05
C GLN A 28 -7.52 -4.23 -8.54
N HIS A 29 -7.41 -5.55 -8.37
CA HIS A 29 -8.47 -6.48 -8.75
C HIS A 29 -9.75 -6.29 -7.92
N LEU A 30 -9.62 -6.09 -6.60
CA LEU A 30 -10.76 -5.82 -5.72
C LEU A 30 -11.48 -4.52 -6.11
N HIS A 31 -10.72 -3.45 -6.34
CA HIS A 31 -11.27 -2.17 -6.75
C HIS A 31 -11.98 -2.27 -8.10
N ALA A 32 -11.36 -2.96 -9.08
CA ALA A 32 -11.97 -3.22 -10.39
C ALA A 32 -13.26 -4.05 -10.29
N ALA A 33 -13.39 -4.90 -9.28
CA ALA A 33 -14.59 -5.67 -8.99
C ALA A 33 -15.67 -4.87 -8.20
N GLY A 34 -15.48 -3.57 -7.98
CA GLY A 34 -16.42 -2.71 -7.26
C GLY A 34 -16.36 -2.85 -5.74
N VAL A 35 -15.29 -3.45 -5.20
CA VAL A 35 -15.06 -3.52 -3.75
C VAL A 35 -14.44 -2.21 -3.26
N GLU A 36 -15.04 -1.62 -2.24
CA GLU A 36 -14.48 -0.46 -1.57
C GLU A 36 -13.26 -0.89 -0.73
N VAL A 37 -12.11 -0.31 -1.04
CA VAL A 37 -10.81 -0.65 -0.45
C VAL A 37 -10.09 0.60 0.04
N GLU A 38 -9.32 0.47 1.11
CA GLU A 38 -8.40 1.49 1.61
C GLU A 38 -7.08 0.86 1.98
N VAL A 39 -5.99 1.58 1.68
CA VAL A 39 -4.65 1.18 2.03
C VAL A 39 -4.06 2.25 2.93
N ILE A 40 -3.65 1.85 4.13
CA ILE A 40 -2.94 2.68 5.09
C ILE A 40 -1.47 2.28 5.00
N THR A 41 -0.61 3.25 4.72
CA THR A 41 0.82 3.04 4.55
C THR A 41 1.63 4.10 5.27
N THR A 42 2.90 3.81 5.53
CA THR A 42 3.80 4.80 6.13
C THR A 42 4.18 5.84 5.08
N CYS A 43 4.62 7.02 5.53
CA CYS A 43 5.09 8.05 4.62
C CYS A 43 6.62 8.07 4.45
N VAL A 44 7.32 7.02 4.91
CA VAL A 44 8.78 6.89 4.74
C VAL A 44 9.08 6.31 3.36
N LYS A 45 10.12 6.82 2.69
CA LYS A 45 10.48 6.41 1.34
C LYS A 45 10.79 4.91 1.22
N GLU A 46 11.65 4.41 2.10
CA GLU A 46 12.11 3.02 2.16
C GLU A 46 12.69 2.72 3.55
N PHE A 47 12.92 1.45 3.86
CA PHE A 47 13.35 0.99 5.19
C PHE A 47 14.58 1.72 5.76
N ALA A 48 15.56 2.00 4.90
CA ALA A 48 16.83 2.64 5.28
C ALA A 48 16.79 4.19 5.28
N SER A 49 15.64 4.80 5.02
CA SER A 49 15.49 6.26 5.05
C SER A 49 15.29 6.80 6.47
N ASP A 50 15.38 8.12 6.63
CA ASP A 50 15.05 8.79 7.88
C ASP A 50 13.54 8.70 8.16
N TRP A 51 13.18 8.10 9.29
CA TRP A 51 11.78 7.90 9.71
C TRP A 51 11.13 9.17 10.29
N THR A 52 11.91 10.23 10.49
CA THR A 52 11.41 11.54 10.94
C THR A 52 11.02 12.44 9.76
N GLU A 53 11.41 12.07 8.54
CA GLU A 53 11.04 12.77 7.32
C GLU A 53 9.76 12.16 6.72
N ASN A 54 8.79 13.03 6.40
CA ASN A 54 7.66 12.64 5.57
C ASN A 54 8.05 12.81 4.09
N TYR A 55 8.23 11.70 3.38
CA TYR A 55 8.63 11.69 1.97
C TYR A 55 7.48 12.03 1.00
N PHE A 56 6.22 11.89 1.42
CA PHE A 56 5.02 12.06 0.57
C PHE A 56 4.20 13.30 0.90
#